data_AF-A0A7C6BBK0-F1
#
_entry.id   AF-A0A7C6BBK0-F1
#
_cell.length_a   1.000
_cell.length_b   1.000
_cell.length_c   1.000
_cell.angle_alpha   90.00
_cell.angle_beta   90.00
_cell.angle_gamma   90.00
#
_symmetry.space_group_name_H-M   'P 1'
#
loop_
_entity.id
_entity.type
_entity.pdbx_description
1 polymer ?
#
loop_
_entity_poly.entity_id
_entity_poly.type
_entity_poly.pdbx_seq_one_letter_code
_entity_poly.pdbx_strand_id
1 'polypeptide(L)'
;MSVITVDKECGCFRRSPLNNNVQLDSKDDAMIEAQRMVTHMNEKFCGKHKFTLSEDGTNFSISMDMPQPAASGGCCGGGHCS
;
A
#
# COMPACT_ATOMS: atom_id res chain seq x y z
N MET A 1 -12.22 8.97 -17.65
CA MET A 1 -10.95 8.21 -17.65
C MET A 1 -10.24 8.40 -16.33
N SER A 2 -10.23 7.34 -15.55
CA SER A 2 -9.57 7.23 -14.26
C SER A 2 -8.45 6.20 -14.37
N VAL A 3 -7.32 6.46 -13.72
CA VAL A 3 -6.17 5.55 -13.74
C VAL A 3 -5.87 5.06 -12.34
N ILE A 4 -5.60 3.77 -12.21
CA ILE A 4 -5.16 3.11 -10.99
C ILE A 4 -3.67 2.80 -11.14
N THR A 5 -2.87 3.35 -10.25
CA THR A 5 -1.41 3.18 -10.20
C THR A 5 -1.00 2.59 -8.87
N VAL A 6 -0.01 1.71 -8.88
CA VAL A 6 0.59 1.11 -7.69
C VAL A 6 2.01 1.64 -7.58
N ASP A 7 2.28 2.41 -6.53
CA ASP A 7 3.54 3.16 -6.36
C ASP A 7 4.71 2.21 -6.06
N LYS A 8 4.49 1.20 -5.22
CA LYS A 8 5.50 0.21 -4.83
C LYS A 8 5.01 -1.22 -5.04
N GLU A 9 5.45 -1.81 -6.14
CA GLU A 9 5.23 -3.22 -6.45
C GLU A 9 6.09 -4.10 -5.53
N CYS A 10 5.48 -4.66 -4.48
CA CYS A 10 6.18 -5.61 -3.63
C CYS A 10 6.39 -6.95 -4.34
N GLY A 11 7.26 -7.82 -3.81
CA GLY A 11 7.49 -9.15 -4.38
C GLY A 11 6.23 -10.03 -4.46
N CYS A 12 5.22 -9.80 -3.62
CA CYS A 12 3.93 -10.49 -3.72
C CYS A 12 3.10 -9.99 -4.91
N PHE A 13 3.11 -8.68 -5.17
CA PHE A 13 2.42 -8.09 -6.31
C PHE A 13 2.98 -8.61 -7.64
N ARG A 14 4.30 -8.63 -7.78
CA ARG A 14 4.99 -9.16 -8.97
C ARG A 14 4.74 -10.66 -9.22
N ARG A 15 4.30 -11.39 -8.20
CA ARG A 15 3.94 -12.82 -8.29
C ARG A 15 2.43 -13.03 -8.45
N SER A 16 1.64 -11.97 -8.35
CA SER A 16 0.20 -11.98 -8.52
C SER A 16 -0.17 -11.66 -9.98
N PRO A 17 -1.39 -12.02 -10.43
CA PRO A 17 -1.89 -11.66 -11.76
C PRO A 17 -2.44 -10.22 -11.83
N LEU A 18 -2.10 -9.36 -10.86
CA LEU A 18 -2.56 -7.97 -10.83
C LEU A 18 -1.72 -7.10 -11.76
N ASN A 19 -2.37 -6.16 -12.45
CA ASN A 19 -1.72 -5.22 -13.35
C ASN A 19 -1.62 -3.84 -12.72
N ASN A 20 -0.55 -3.13 -13.04
CA ASN A 20 -0.35 -1.72 -12.69
C ASN A 20 -0.81 -0.83 -13.86
N ASN A 21 -1.08 0.46 -13.59
CA ASN A 21 -1.55 1.44 -14.58
C ASN A 21 -2.86 1.01 -15.27
N VAL A 22 -3.82 0.51 -14.50
CA VAL A 22 -5.13 0.11 -15.02
C VAL A 22 -5.94 1.36 -15.32
N GLN A 23 -6.38 1.51 -16.57
CA GLN A 23 -7.20 2.63 -17.00
C GLN A 23 -8.66 2.17 -17.14
N LEU A 24 -9.56 2.95 -16.56
CA LEU A 24 -11.00 2.70 -16.56
C LEU A 24 -11.72 3.98 -17.00
N ASP A 25 -12.87 3.83 -17.66
CA ASP A 25 -13.62 5.00 -18.14
C ASP A 25 -14.37 5.72 -17.02
N SER A 26 -14.89 4.96 -16.05
CA SER A 26 -15.68 5.43 -14.90
C SER A 26 -14.85 5.58 -13.63
N LYS A 27 -15.09 6.66 -12.88
CA LYS A 27 -14.50 6.88 -11.57
C LYS A 27 -14.99 5.85 -10.55
N ASP A 28 -16.28 5.53 -10.56
CA ASP A 28 -16.87 4.56 -9.63
C ASP A 28 -16.26 3.17 -9.81
N ASP A 29 -16.15 2.68 -11.06
CA ASP A 29 -15.46 1.41 -11.36
C ASP A 29 -14.01 1.44 -10.89
N ALA A 30 -13.31 2.56 -11.11
CA ALA A 30 -11.92 2.70 -10.67
C ALA A 30 -11.76 2.70 -9.16
N MET A 31 -12.67 3.36 -8.43
CA MET A 31 -12.68 3.34 -6.97
C MET A 31 -12.94 1.92 -6.45
N ILE A 32 -13.97 1.24 -6.99
CA ILE A 32 -14.33 -0.12 -6.57
C ILE A 32 -13.19 -1.09 -6.82
N GLU A 33 -12.59 -1.06 -8.01
CA GLU A 33 -11.50 -1.96 -8.36
C GLU A 33 -10.24 -1.64 -7.55
N ALA A 34 -9.87 -0.37 -7.37
CA ALA A 34 -8.72 0.01 -6.56
C ALA A 34 -8.88 -0.43 -5.09
N GLN A 35 -10.06 -0.27 -4.51
CA GLN A 35 -10.36 -0.69 -3.15
C GLN A 35 -10.35 -2.22 -3.02
N ARG A 36 -10.86 -2.94 -4.02
CA ARG A 36 -10.77 -4.40 -4.11
C ARG A 36 -9.32 -4.86 -4.19
N MET A 37 -8.47 -4.20 -4.98
CA MET A 37 -7.05 -4.54 -5.06
C MET A 37 -6.38 -4.36 -3.70
N VAL A 38 -6.61 -3.23 -3.02
CA VAL A 38 -6.03 -2.98 -1.69
C VAL A 38 -6.45 -4.04 -0.67
N THR A 39 -7.73 -4.38 -0.62
CA THR A 39 -8.23 -5.45 0.28
C THR A 39 -7.59 -6.80 -0.08
N HIS A 40 -7.58 -7.16 -1.37
CA HIS A 40 -6.98 -8.41 -1.83
C HIS A 40 -5.49 -8.50 -1.51
N MET A 41 -4.73 -7.42 -1.71
CA MET A 41 -3.32 -7.35 -1.35
C MET A 41 -3.12 -7.52 0.16
N ASN A 42 -3.88 -6.82 0.99
CA ASN A 42 -3.77 -6.92 2.45
C ASN A 42 -4.14 -8.31 2.98
N GLU A 43 -5.10 -9.00 2.35
CA GLU A 43 -5.57 -10.33 2.78
C GLU A 43 -4.77 -11.50 2.19
N LYS A 44 -4.35 -11.42 0.93
CA LYS A 44 -3.69 -12.52 0.21
C LYS A 44 -2.18 -12.42 0.19
N PHE A 45 -1.60 -11.23 0.33
CA PHE A 45 -0.14 -11.10 0.34
C PHE A 45 0.39 -11.48 1.72
N CYS A 46 1.68 -11.20 1.94
CA CYS A 46 2.41 -11.58 3.14
C CYS A 46 1.83 -11.06 4.48
N GLY A 47 0.81 -10.19 4.48
CA GLY A 47 0.22 -9.58 5.67
C GLY A 47 1.14 -8.62 6.44
N LYS A 48 2.43 -8.57 6.10
CA LYS A 48 3.44 -7.67 6.68
C LYS A 48 3.45 -6.28 6.03
N HIS A 49 3.01 -6.21 4.78
CA HIS A 49 2.94 -4.98 4.01
C HIS A 49 1.49 -4.53 4.01
N LYS A 50 1.22 -3.34 4.56
CA LYS A 50 -0.10 -2.73 4.46
C LYS A 50 -0.16 -1.89 3.18
N PHE A 51 -1.29 -2.00 2.49
CA PHE A 51 -1.57 -1.20 1.30
C PHE A 51 -2.67 -0.20 1.64
N THR A 52 -2.50 1.02 1.13
CA THR A 52 -3.41 2.14 1.36
C THR A 52 -3.76 2.77 0.01
N LEU A 53 -5.04 3.10 -0.19
CA LEU A 53 -5.52 3.81 -1.36
C LEU A 53 -5.46 5.32 -1.12
N SER A 54 -4.93 6.05 -2.08
CA SER A 54 -4.96 7.51 -2.14
C SER A 54 -5.67 7.94 -3.42
N GLU A 55 -6.72 8.75 -3.26
CA GLU A 55 -7.48 9.32 -4.37
C GLU A 55 -6.99 10.75 -4.63
N ASP A 56 -6.67 11.03 -5.90
CA ASP A 56 -6.32 12.36 -6.41
C ASP A 56 -7.27 12.70 -7.58
N GLY A 57 -8.48 13.15 -7.24
CA GLY A 57 -9.52 13.53 -8.19
C GLY A 57 -10.06 12.36 -9.01
N THR A 58 -9.43 12.08 -10.15
CA THR A 58 -9.75 10.95 -11.05
C THR A 58 -8.68 9.86 -11.03
N ASN A 59 -7.54 10.11 -10.37
CA ASN A 59 -6.42 9.20 -10.32
C ASN A 59 -6.41 8.49 -8.96
N PHE A 60 -6.13 7.21 -8.97
CA PHE A 60 -6.05 6.37 -7.79
C PHE A 60 -4.63 5.84 -7.68
N SER A 61 -3.98 6.11 -6.55
CA SER A 61 -2.63 5.63 -6.26
C SER A 61 -2.66 4.72 -5.05
N ILE A 62 -2.08 3.52 -5.20
CA ILE A 62 -1.97 2.53 -4.13
C ILE A 62 -0.54 2.55 -3.64
N SER A 63 -0.39 2.98 -2.40
CA SER A 63 0.90 3.11 -1.72
C SER A 63 1.03 2.01 -0.68
N MET A 64 2.22 1.45 -0.56
CA MET A 64 2.53 0.53 0.51
C MET A 64 2.92 1.33 1.75
N ASP A 65 2.07 1.29 2.77
CA ASP A 65 2.39 1.79 4.09
C ASP A 65 3.44 0.84 4.69
N MET A 66 4.69 1.25 4.62
CA MET A 66 5.68 0.71 5.54
C MET A 66 5.29 1.29 6.89
N PRO A 67 5.02 0.46 7.92
CA PRO A 67 4.96 1.02 9.25
C PRO A 67 6.28 1.77 9.43
N GLN A 68 6.20 3.11 9.51
CA GLN A 68 7.32 3.88 10.03
C GLN A 68 7.72 3.13 11.28
N PRO A 69 8.99 2.75 11.46
CA PRO A 69 9.42 2.27 12.75
C PRO A 69 9.02 3.40 13.71
N ALA A 70 7.93 3.18 14.45
CA ALA A 70 7.51 4.06 15.53
C ALA A 70 8.79 4.22 16.30
N ALA A 71 9.35 5.43 16.25
CA ALA A 71 10.71 5.73 16.65
C ALA A 71 10.95 4.97 17.94
N SER A 72 11.67 3.86 17.83
CA SER A 72 11.93 2.99 18.96
C SER A 72 12.94 3.81 19.73
N GLY A 73 12.41 4.62 20.65
CA GLY A 73 13.15 5.36 21.64
C GLY A 73 13.86 4.33 22.50
N GLY A 74 14.95 3.79 21.97
CA GLY A 74 15.92 3.01 22.69
C GLY A 74 16.60 3.97 23.66
N CYS A 75 16.08 4.04 24.87
CA CYS A 75 16.87 4.40 26.05
C CYS A 75 17.31 3.10 26.73
N CYS A 76 18.12 2.32 26.03
CA CYS A 76 19.00 1.31 26.60
C CYS A 76 20.43 1.83 26.46
N GLY A 77 20.78 2.85 27.23
CA GLY A 77 22.14 3.35 27.38
C GLY A 77 22.51 3.30 28.86
N GLY A 78 23.31 2.31 29.23
CA GLY A 78 23.59 1.94 30.62
C GLY A 78 24.23 3.06 31.46
N GLY A 79 24.03 2.92 32.77
CA GLY A 79 24.68 3.73 33.79
C GLY A 79 24.44 3.14 35.16
N HIS A 80 25.12 2.03 35.48
CA HIS A 80 25.49 1.79 36.87
C HIS A 80 26.50 2.88 37.27
N CYS A 81 26.15 3.76 38.20
CA CYS A 81 27.12 4.52 38.99
C CYS A 81 26.54 4.93 40.36
N SER A 82 27.21 4.42 41.40
CA SER A 82 27.24 4.77 42.84
C SER A 82 25.95 4.88 43.64
#